data_AF-A0A162WLP3-F1
#
_entry.id   AF-A0A162WLP3-F1
#
_cell.length_a   1.000
_cell.length_b   1.000
_cell.length_c   1.000
_cell.angle_alpha   90.00
_cell.angle_beta   90.00
_cell.angle_gamma   90.00
#
_symmetry.space_group_name_H-M   'P 1'
#
loop_
_entity.id
_entity.type
_entity.pdbx_description
1 polymer ?
#
loop_
_entity_poly.entity_id
_entity_poly.type
_entity_poly.pdbx_seq_one_letter_code
_entity_poly.pdbx_strand_id
1 'polypeptide(L)'
;MTERFVFEDAPPNVIVAMGPDHRSSTAAKTDIQLESGERTRWSCHKAVLAKHSPYFSSMFESEFRESRATIVFLPRGIFTVSALDGILHYMYTAELVANTPPLLGDIYSAADYLGMQLLCSLVADRIRALGHQFNCYCESCQTNVPQILEISRAQVQYQEDDQQMIQIAQAAIKVMTHDPDKTLQTFYTSPELADQLKNAPEVHDYFNQQILERINKGNAIESLYGCFVGLQALQKNDPNVSWSQPLHTTLQAAHSIVTRTIASHFYFYCSEYPSLLSCVDGISYTPEFLSYLLTKTLSNEMNENNTAVFYTGIVRQLMCRHAVQHGERVKEILQVAKDTILAFMASHVDQLRTHHILDQLDKGLLETLAQDLSVLPKVLVHPEPEPPKNHHFFARSTQPPPPPPPPVRRRVIAVQEVESSKKPIGKVSWFLKHVFVVPFSSKTAKQESKRTFVEKTKEMEKKEAAFSAQNSLRREDICQ
;
A
#
# COMPACT_ATOMS: atom_id res chain seq x y z
N MET A 1 -39.57 -10.59 13.06
CA MET A 1 -40.85 -11.19 12.60
C MET A 1 -40.96 -10.93 11.12
N THR A 2 -40.59 -11.90 10.29
CA THR A 2 -40.65 -11.84 8.83
C THR A 2 -42.00 -12.43 8.40
N GLU A 3 -42.96 -11.56 8.07
CA GLU A 3 -44.15 -11.98 7.32
C GLU A 3 -43.68 -12.47 5.94
N ARG A 4 -43.70 -13.79 5.71
CA ARG A 4 -43.61 -14.36 4.37
C ARG A 4 -44.90 -13.99 3.65
N PHE A 5 -44.82 -13.14 2.64
CA PHE A 5 -46.01 -12.61 1.97
C PHE A 5 -46.67 -13.65 1.07
N VAL A 6 -47.94 -13.90 1.34
CA VAL A 6 -48.86 -14.66 0.47
C VAL A 6 -49.44 -13.66 -0.55
N PHE A 7 -48.70 -13.35 -1.61
CA PHE A 7 -49.24 -12.68 -2.80
C PHE A 7 -49.37 -13.64 -4.00
N GLU A 8 -49.18 -14.94 -3.80
CA GLU A 8 -49.14 -15.94 -4.88
C GLU A 8 -50.47 -16.09 -5.65
N ASP A 9 -51.61 -15.62 -5.11
CA ASP A 9 -52.92 -15.87 -5.73
C ASP A 9 -53.47 -14.72 -6.60
N ALA A 10 -52.85 -13.53 -6.58
CA ALA A 10 -53.26 -12.40 -7.43
C ALA A 10 -52.39 -12.31 -8.69
N PRO A 11 -52.95 -12.07 -9.89
CA PRO A 11 -52.15 -11.88 -11.08
C PRO A 11 -51.37 -10.55 -11.02
N PRO A 12 -50.14 -10.48 -11.57
CA PRO A 12 -49.39 -9.24 -11.70
C PRO A 12 -50.20 -8.14 -12.41
N ASN A 13 -50.18 -6.92 -11.88
CA ASN A 13 -51.02 -5.80 -12.35
C ASN A 13 -50.22 -4.60 -12.87
N VAL A 14 -48.91 -4.73 -13.01
CA VAL A 14 -48.04 -3.74 -13.65
C VAL A 14 -46.84 -4.43 -14.30
N ILE A 15 -46.33 -3.85 -15.40
CA ILE A 15 -45.08 -4.26 -16.03
C ILE A 15 -44.04 -3.18 -15.76
N VAL A 16 -42.94 -3.53 -15.12
CA VAL A 16 -41.74 -2.68 -15.10
C VAL A 16 -40.95 -2.99 -16.36
N ALA A 17 -40.49 -1.97 -17.07
CA ALA A 17 -39.74 -2.11 -18.30
C ALA A 17 -38.54 -1.18 -18.31
N MET A 18 -37.46 -1.59 -18.96
CA MET A 18 -36.34 -0.70 -19.24
C MET A 18 -36.77 0.33 -20.30
N GLY A 19 -36.51 1.61 -20.05
CA GLY A 19 -36.81 2.71 -20.96
C GLY A 19 -36.17 2.53 -22.34
N PRO A 20 -36.69 3.16 -23.40
CA PRO A 20 -36.11 3.05 -24.74
C PRO A 20 -34.71 3.67 -24.80
N ASP A 21 -33.79 3.07 -25.58
CA ASP A 21 -32.49 3.69 -25.86
C ASP A 21 -32.70 4.99 -26.63
N HIS A 22 -32.38 6.14 -26.02
CA HIS A 22 -32.44 7.44 -26.71
C HIS A 22 -31.49 7.55 -27.92
N ARG A 23 -30.66 6.52 -28.19
CA ARG A 23 -29.83 6.42 -29.40
C ARG A 23 -30.54 5.80 -30.60
N SER A 24 -31.76 5.28 -30.46
CA SER A 24 -32.54 4.73 -31.57
C SER A 24 -33.80 5.55 -31.79
N SER A 25 -33.63 6.80 -32.24
CA SER A 25 -34.74 7.63 -32.71
C SER A 25 -34.99 7.40 -34.20
N THR A 26 -35.59 6.26 -34.54
CA THR A 26 -36.44 6.18 -35.73
C THR A 26 -37.75 5.51 -35.33
N ALA A 27 -38.80 6.32 -35.30
CA ALA A 27 -40.16 5.88 -35.14
C ALA A 27 -40.54 4.93 -36.29
N ALA A 28 -40.64 3.64 -35.99
CA ALA A 28 -41.40 2.70 -36.79
C ALA A 28 -42.04 1.68 -35.85
N LYS A 29 -43.36 1.57 -35.95
CA LYS A 29 -44.16 0.47 -35.40
C LYS A 29 -43.62 -0.84 -35.97
N THR A 30 -42.82 -1.56 -35.20
CA THR A 30 -42.63 -2.99 -35.34
C THR A 30 -42.10 -3.51 -34.01
N ASP A 31 -42.67 -4.63 -33.56
CA ASP A 31 -42.12 -5.49 -32.53
C ASP A 31 -40.73 -5.96 -32.98
N ILE A 32 -39.71 -5.13 -32.76
CA ILE A 32 -38.32 -5.49 -33.02
C ILE A 32 -37.84 -6.17 -31.74
N GLN A 33 -37.76 -7.50 -31.83
CA GLN A 33 -36.94 -8.31 -30.94
C GLN A 33 -35.53 -7.72 -30.94
N LEU A 34 -35.13 -7.15 -29.80
CA LEU A 34 -33.75 -6.74 -29.57
C LEU A 34 -32.88 -8.00 -29.71
N GLU A 35 -31.87 -7.96 -30.56
CA GLU A 35 -31.02 -9.12 -30.91
C GLU A 35 -30.06 -9.57 -29.78
N SER A 36 -30.25 -9.12 -28.54
CA SER A 36 -29.78 -9.84 -27.36
C SER A 36 -31.01 -10.33 -26.59
N GLY A 37 -31.09 -11.64 -26.33
CA GLY A 37 -32.21 -12.28 -25.63
C GLY A 37 -32.38 -11.89 -24.15
N GLU A 38 -32.02 -10.66 -23.78
CA GLU A 38 -32.09 -10.15 -22.42
C GLU A 38 -33.51 -9.70 -22.06
N ARG A 39 -33.92 -10.07 -20.85
CA ARG A 39 -35.21 -9.70 -20.28
C ARG A 39 -35.27 -8.18 -20.11
N THR A 40 -36.29 -7.54 -20.69
CA THR A 40 -36.50 -6.08 -20.61
C THR A 40 -37.83 -5.69 -19.99
N ARG A 41 -38.63 -6.68 -19.58
CA ARG A 41 -39.97 -6.51 -18.99
C ARG A 41 -40.18 -7.48 -17.82
N TRP A 42 -40.76 -6.97 -16.74
CA TRP A 42 -41.04 -7.70 -15.52
C TRP A 42 -42.49 -7.48 -15.10
N SER A 43 -43.27 -8.54 -15.08
CA SER A 43 -44.62 -8.51 -14.50
C SER A 43 -44.51 -8.47 -12.98
N CYS A 44 -45.12 -7.47 -12.36
CA CYS A 44 -45.02 -7.17 -10.93
C CYS A 44 -46.38 -6.77 -10.33
N HIS A 45 -46.42 -6.65 -9.01
CA HIS A 45 -47.57 -6.18 -8.24
C HIS A 45 -47.32 -4.77 -7.72
N LYS A 46 -48.21 -3.82 -8.06
CA LYS A 46 -48.13 -2.43 -7.59
C LYS A 46 -48.00 -2.34 -6.07
N ALA A 47 -48.74 -3.17 -5.34
CA ALA A 47 -48.72 -3.19 -3.87
C ALA A 47 -47.34 -3.57 -3.31
N VAL A 48 -46.66 -4.55 -3.90
CA VAL A 48 -45.31 -4.96 -3.49
C VAL A 48 -44.30 -3.85 -3.82
N LEU A 49 -44.33 -3.31 -5.04
CA LEU A 49 -43.44 -2.23 -5.44
C LEU A 49 -43.61 -0.98 -4.57
N ALA A 50 -44.85 -0.53 -4.33
CA ALA A 50 -45.15 0.63 -3.51
C ALA A 50 -44.69 0.46 -2.06
N LYS A 51 -44.91 -0.73 -1.48
CA LYS A 51 -44.50 -1.02 -0.10
C LYS A 51 -42.99 -0.87 0.12
N HIS A 52 -42.19 -1.29 -0.86
CA HIS A 52 -40.74 -1.36 -0.72
C HIS A 52 -40.00 -0.14 -1.27
N SER A 53 -40.66 0.75 -2.03
CA SER A 53 -40.04 1.90 -2.67
C SER A 53 -40.93 3.14 -2.60
N PRO A 54 -40.45 4.22 -1.95
CA PRO A 54 -41.14 5.52 -1.96
C PRO A 54 -41.40 6.07 -3.36
N TYR A 55 -40.50 5.79 -4.32
CA TYR A 55 -40.68 6.15 -5.72
C TYR A 55 -41.95 5.50 -6.31
N PHE A 56 -42.11 4.19 -6.15
CA PHE A 56 -43.29 3.48 -6.65
C PHE A 56 -44.56 3.82 -5.86
N SER A 57 -44.48 4.01 -4.53
CA SER A 57 -45.62 4.45 -3.72
C SER A 57 -46.14 5.80 -4.22
N SER A 58 -45.25 6.79 -4.37
CA SER A 58 -45.61 8.11 -4.88
C SER A 58 -46.19 8.04 -6.30
N MET A 59 -45.62 7.20 -7.17
CA MET A 59 -46.09 7.04 -8.54
C MET A 59 -47.50 6.43 -8.60
N PHE A 60 -47.78 5.40 -7.81
CA PHE A 60 -49.04 4.66 -7.87
C PHE A 60 -50.17 5.28 -7.05
N GLU A 61 -49.86 6.02 -5.99
CA GLU A 61 -50.84 6.65 -5.10
C GLU A 61 -51.21 8.07 -5.54
N SER A 62 -50.53 8.63 -6.55
CA SER A 62 -50.84 9.96 -7.07
C SER A 62 -52.09 10.01 -7.96
N GLU A 63 -52.70 11.18 -8.10
CA GLU A 63 -53.82 11.41 -9.04
C GLU A 63 -53.38 11.49 -10.51
N PHE A 64 -52.07 11.37 -10.79
CA PHE A 64 -51.52 11.51 -12.13
C PHE A 64 -51.73 10.24 -12.98
N ARG A 65 -51.47 10.35 -14.30
CA ARG A 65 -51.71 9.28 -15.29
C ARG A 65 -50.96 7.99 -14.96
N GLU A 66 -49.85 8.10 -14.25
CA GLU A 66 -48.94 7.05 -13.83
C GLU A 66 -49.62 6.06 -12.87
N SER A 67 -50.58 6.50 -12.04
CA SER A 67 -51.38 5.61 -11.18
C SER A 67 -52.18 4.58 -11.98
N ARG A 68 -52.62 4.97 -13.18
CA ARG A 68 -53.36 4.14 -14.13
C ARG A 68 -52.46 3.42 -15.13
N ALA A 69 -51.15 3.69 -15.11
CA ALA A 69 -50.22 3.03 -16.01
C ALA A 69 -50.16 1.53 -15.75
N THR A 70 -50.16 0.75 -16.82
CA THR A 70 -49.93 -0.70 -16.82
C THR A 70 -48.47 -1.04 -17.10
N ILE A 71 -47.68 -0.07 -17.58
CA ILE A 71 -46.25 -0.20 -17.85
C ILE A 71 -45.51 1.01 -17.25
N VAL A 72 -44.45 0.75 -16.49
CA VAL A 72 -43.56 1.77 -15.92
C VAL A 72 -42.18 1.63 -16.55
N PHE A 73 -41.64 2.72 -17.10
CA PHE A 73 -40.31 2.73 -17.72
C PHE A 73 -39.25 3.26 -16.75
N LEU A 74 -38.17 2.50 -16.57
CA LEU A 74 -37.01 2.88 -15.76
C LEU A 74 -35.80 3.28 -16.63
N PRO A 75 -34.97 4.25 -16.23
CA PRO A 75 -33.87 4.75 -17.05
C PRO A 75 -32.72 3.72 -17.20
N ARG A 76 -32.32 3.42 -18.45
CA ARG A 76 -31.24 2.46 -18.79
C ARG A 76 -29.83 2.84 -18.32
N GLY A 77 -29.62 4.05 -17.81
CA GLY A 77 -28.32 4.50 -17.29
C GLY A 77 -28.09 4.20 -15.80
N ILE A 78 -29.16 3.92 -15.04
CA ILE A 78 -29.10 3.65 -13.60
C ILE A 78 -29.40 2.18 -13.32
N PHE A 79 -30.28 1.59 -14.13
CA PHE A 79 -30.69 0.21 -13.98
C PHE A 79 -29.96 -0.67 -14.99
N THR A 80 -29.40 -1.78 -14.52
CA THR A 80 -29.01 -2.92 -15.35
C THR A 80 -30.05 -4.03 -15.18
N VAL A 81 -30.13 -4.95 -16.14
CA VAL A 81 -31.07 -6.10 -16.08
C VAL A 81 -30.85 -6.89 -14.78
N SER A 82 -29.60 -7.22 -14.49
CA SER A 82 -29.21 -7.97 -13.29
C SER A 82 -29.51 -7.21 -11.99
N ALA A 83 -29.28 -5.89 -11.95
CA ALA A 83 -29.60 -5.10 -10.77
C ALA A 83 -31.11 -5.01 -10.52
N LEU A 84 -31.90 -4.85 -11.59
CA LEU A 84 -33.35 -4.83 -11.47
C LEU A 84 -33.91 -6.20 -11.05
N ASP A 85 -33.38 -7.31 -11.59
CA ASP A 85 -33.71 -8.66 -11.12
C ASP A 85 -33.39 -8.81 -9.62
N GLY A 86 -32.22 -8.34 -9.18
CA GLY A 86 -31.81 -8.37 -7.77
C GLY A 86 -32.71 -7.54 -6.84
N ILE A 87 -33.09 -6.33 -7.27
CA ILE A 87 -33.98 -5.44 -6.52
C ILE A 87 -35.38 -6.05 -6.43
N LEU A 88 -35.93 -6.51 -7.56
CA LEU A 88 -37.25 -7.13 -7.57
C LEU A 88 -37.25 -8.39 -6.71
N HIS A 89 -36.24 -9.23 -6.81
CA HIS A 89 -36.10 -10.39 -5.93
C HIS A 89 -36.16 -9.97 -4.46
N TYR A 90 -35.38 -8.98 -4.06
CA TYR A 90 -35.40 -8.44 -2.70
C TYR A 90 -36.79 -7.90 -2.29
N MET A 91 -37.52 -7.22 -3.17
CA MET A 91 -38.87 -6.73 -2.86
C MET A 91 -39.87 -7.87 -2.56
N TYR A 92 -39.70 -9.05 -3.17
CA TYR A 92 -40.59 -10.20 -2.96
C TYR A 92 -40.13 -11.13 -1.84
N THR A 93 -38.82 -11.28 -1.63
CA THR A 93 -38.26 -12.28 -0.70
C THR A 93 -37.65 -11.66 0.56
N ALA A 94 -37.38 -10.35 0.54
CA ALA A 94 -36.54 -9.64 1.51
C ALA A 94 -35.09 -10.16 1.60
N GLU A 95 -34.62 -10.90 0.58
CA GLU A 95 -33.26 -11.46 0.52
C GLU A 95 -32.43 -10.75 -0.56
N LEU A 96 -31.19 -10.38 -0.22
CA LEU A 96 -30.23 -9.81 -1.17
C LEU A 96 -29.37 -10.92 -1.78
N VAL A 97 -29.63 -11.25 -3.03
CA VAL A 97 -28.91 -12.29 -3.79
C VAL A 97 -27.90 -11.63 -4.73
N ALA A 98 -26.85 -11.03 -4.15
CA ALA A 98 -25.73 -10.46 -4.90
C ALA A 98 -24.41 -10.64 -4.15
N ASN A 99 -23.40 -11.10 -4.89
CA ASN A 99 -22.12 -11.57 -4.33
C ASN A 99 -20.88 -10.98 -5.02
N THR A 100 -21.05 -10.14 -6.03
CA THR A 100 -19.94 -9.51 -6.75
C THR A 100 -19.97 -7.99 -6.54
N PRO A 101 -18.81 -7.32 -6.37
CA PRO A 101 -18.78 -5.87 -6.19
C PRO A 101 -19.48 -5.07 -7.29
N PRO A 102 -19.31 -5.36 -8.61
CA PRO A 102 -19.97 -4.59 -9.66
C PRO A 102 -21.51 -4.65 -9.57
N LEU A 103 -22.08 -5.85 -9.39
CA LEU A 103 -23.53 -6.01 -9.27
C LEU A 103 -24.07 -5.32 -8.01
N LEU A 104 -23.34 -5.37 -6.90
CA LEU A 104 -23.71 -4.64 -5.69
C LEU A 104 -23.69 -3.12 -5.91
N GLY A 105 -22.72 -2.60 -6.67
CA GLY A 105 -22.69 -1.19 -7.08
C GLY A 105 -23.91 -0.78 -7.90
N ASP A 106 -24.31 -1.60 -8.88
CA ASP A 106 -25.50 -1.35 -9.70
C ASP A 106 -26.78 -1.40 -8.84
N ILE A 107 -26.92 -2.41 -7.98
CA ILE A 107 -28.06 -2.53 -7.07
C ILE A 107 -28.11 -1.34 -6.12
N TYR A 108 -26.98 -0.88 -5.59
CA TYR A 108 -26.93 0.30 -4.72
C TYR A 108 -27.44 1.55 -5.44
N SER A 109 -26.94 1.81 -6.65
CA SER A 109 -27.32 2.96 -7.47
C SER A 109 -28.82 2.98 -7.75
N ALA A 110 -29.35 1.83 -8.17
CA ALA A 110 -30.76 1.67 -8.48
C ALA A 110 -31.65 1.71 -7.22
N ALA A 111 -31.19 1.16 -6.10
CA ALA A 111 -31.90 1.22 -4.82
C ALA A 111 -31.99 2.67 -4.30
N ASP A 112 -30.90 3.44 -4.40
CA ASP A 112 -30.88 4.84 -3.99
C ASP A 112 -31.84 5.68 -4.85
N TYR A 113 -31.82 5.49 -6.17
CA TYR A 113 -32.77 6.11 -7.10
C TYR A 113 -34.23 5.81 -6.73
N LEU A 114 -34.53 4.57 -6.33
CA LEU A 114 -35.87 4.15 -5.91
C LEU A 114 -36.24 4.59 -4.48
N GLY A 115 -35.35 5.28 -3.76
CA GLY A 115 -35.54 5.70 -2.37
C GLY A 115 -35.48 4.56 -1.36
N MET A 116 -34.83 3.44 -1.69
CA MET A 116 -34.80 2.21 -0.88
C MET A 116 -33.65 2.19 0.13
N GLN A 117 -33.67 3.11 1.10
CA GLN A 117 -32.53 3.33 2.03
C GLN A 117 -32.13 2.11 2.87
N LEU A 118 -33.08 1.23 3.22
CA LEU A 118 -32.78 -0.04 3.90
C LEU A 118 -31.95 -0.98 3.01
N LEU A 119 -32.29 -1.07 1.72
CA LEU A 119 -31.55 -1.90 0.77
C LEU A 119 -30.15 -1.30 0.52
N CYS A 120 -30.01 0.02 0.39
CA CYS A 120 -28.70 0.67 0.30
C CYS A 120 -27.80 0.28 1.48
N SER A 121 -28.34 0.34 2.70
CA SER A 121 -27.58 -0.03 3.91
C SER A 121 -27.17 -1.52 3.90
N LEU A 122 -28.08 -2.43 3.51
CA LEU A 122 -27.77 -3.86 3.39
C LEU A 122 -26.70 -4.14 2.32
N VAL A 123 -26.75 -3.44 1.19
CA VAL A 123 -25.75 -3.56 0.12
C VAL A 123 -24.40 -3.03 0.60
N ALA A 124 -24.35 -1.90 1.30
CA ALA A 124 -23.13 -1.37 1.89
C ALA A 124 -22.50 -2.37 2.88
N ASP A 125 -23.30 -3.01 3.73
CA ASP A 125 -22.82 -4.05 4.64
C ASP A 125 -22.30 -5.30 3.89
N ARG A 126 -22.97 -5.68 2.80
CA ARG A 126 -22.52 -6.77 1.93
C ARG A 126 -21.20 -6.45 1.25
N ILE A 127 -21.02 -5.22 0.78
CA ILE A 127 -19.76 -4.71 0.20
C ILE A 127 -18.63 -4.79 1.24
N ARG A 128 -18.87 -4.30 2.47
CA ARG A 128 -17.90 -4.41 3.57
C ARG A 128 -17.55 -5.86 3.88
N ALA A 129 -18.52 -6.77 3.86
CA ALA A 129 -18.30 -8.19 4.08
C ALA A 129 -17.42 -8.82 2.98
N LEU A 130 -17.64 -8.48 1.71
CA LEU A 130 -16.80 -8.95 0.59
C LEU A 130 -15.35 -8.45 0.67
N GLY A 131 -15.16 -7.24 1.20
CA GLY A 131 -13.84 -6.68 1.50
C GLY A 131 -13.24 -7.17 2.82
N HIS A 132 -13.86 -8.14 3.51
CA HIS A 132 -13.49 -8.60 4.86
C HIS A 132 -13.26 -7.44 5.84
N GLN A 133 -14.17 -6.47 5.86
CA GLN A 133 -14.09 -5.25 6.67
C GLN A 133 -12.82 -4.42 6.42
N PHE A 134 -12.18 -4.59 5.25
CA PHE A 134 -10.95 -3.91 4.85
C PHE A 134 -9.78 -4.12 5.83
N ASN A 135 -9.69 -5.32 6.40
CA ASN A 135 -8.61 -5.72 7.32
C ASN A 135 -7.91 -7.01 6.87
N CYS A 136 -7.98 -7.34 5.57
CA CYS A 136 -7.49 -8.60 5.02
C CYS A 136 -6.70 -8.39 3.72
N TYR A 137 -5.84 -9.35 3.41
CA TYR A 137 -4.92 -9.36 2.25
C TYR A 137 -4.98 -10.69 1.47
N CYS A 138 -6.07 -11.45 1.61
CA CYS A 138 -6.23 -12.72 0.90
C CYS A 138 -6.54 -12.52 -0.60
N GLU A 139 -6.46 -13.60 -1.38
CA GLU A 139 -6.72 -13.61 -2.83
C GLU A 139 -8.08 -12.99 -3.19
N SER A 140 -9.14 -13.28 -2.41
CA SER A 140 -10.44 -12.64 -2.64
C SER A 140 -10.42 -11.13 -2.42
N CYS A 141 -9.69 -10.63 -1.42
CA CYS A 141 -9.57 -9.19 -1.17
C CYS A 141 -8.71 -8.51 -2.23
N GLN A 142 -7.68 -9.19 -2.74
CA GLN A 142 -6.83 -8.69 -3.82
C GLN A 142 -7.66 -8.29 -5.06
N THR A 143 -8.71 -9.05 -5.39
CA THR A 143 -9.64 -8.72 -6.49
C THR A 143 -10.79 -7.82 -6.04
N ASN A 144 -11.42 -8.11 -4.89
CA ASN A 144 -12.63 -7.40 -4.47
C ASN A 144 -12.35 -5.96 -4.04
N VAL A 145 -11.28 -5.70 -3.28
CA VAL A 145 -11.04 -4.37 -2.71
C VAL A 145 -10.81 -3.30 -3.79
N PRO A 146 -10.01 -3.53 -4.85
CA PRO A 146 -9.94 -2.61 -5.97
C PRO A 146 -11.32 -2.37 -6.59
N GLN A 147 -12.07 -3.40 -6.94
CA GLN A 147 -13.42 -3.22 -7.54
C GLN A 147 -14.38 -2.45 -6.61
N ILE A 148 -14.31 -2.69 -5.30
CA ILE A 148 -15.09 -1.96 -4.29
C ILE A 148 -14.69 -0.47 -4.27
N LEU A 149 -13.39 -0.17 -4.44
CA LEU A 149 -12.96 1.21 -4.60
C LEU A 149 -13.56 1.84 -5.87
N GLU A 150 -13.66 1.10 -6.97
CA GLU A 150 -14.26 1.63 -8.20
C GLU A 150 -15.69 2.07 -8.00
N ILE A 151 -16.51 1.16 -7.48
CA ILE A 151 -17.94 1.38 -7.33
C ILE A 151 -18.20 2.50 -6.33
N SER A 152 -17.47 2.52 -5.21
CA SER A 152 -17.63 3.57 -4.19
C SER A 152 -17.19 4.92 -4.74
N ARG A 153 -16.12 4.98 -5.54
CA ARG A 153 -15.69 6.20 -6.22
C ARG A 153 -16.72 6.71 -7.22
N ALA A 154 -17.27 5.81 -8.04
CA ALA A 154 -18.31 6.17 -9.00
C ALA A 154 -19.52 6.76 -8.28
N GLN A 155 -20.00 6.12 -7.20
CA GLN A 155 -21.13 6.62 -6.41
C GLN A 155 -20.86 7.99 -5.79
N VAL A 156 -19.72 8.16 -5.13
CA VAL A 156 -19.33 9.42 -4.50
C VAL A 156 -19.19 10.56 -5.51
N GLN A 157 -18.85 10.25 -6.76
CA GLN A 157 -18.82 11.23 -7.84
C GLN A 157 -20.23 11.67 -8.30
N TYR A 158 -21.23 10.81 -8.20
CA TYR A 158 -22.63 11.15 -8.51
C TYR A 158 -23.32 11.84 -7.35
N GLN A 159 -23.03 11.43 -6.11
CA GLN A 159 -23.66 11.92 -4.89
C GLN A 159 -22.62 12.26 -3.82
N GLU A 160 -22.31 13.54 -3.73
CA GLU A 160 -21.25 14.09 -2.89
C GLU A 160 -21.48 13.88 -1.37
N ASP A 161 -22.72 13.70 -0.94
CA ASP A 161 -23.07 13.55 0.49
C ASP A 161 -23.27 12.09 0.94
N ASP A 162 -22.97 11.10 0.10
CA ASP A 162 -23.10 9.68 0.47
C ASP A 162 -21.99 9.24 1.45
N GLN A 163 -22.26 9.44 2.74
CA GLN A 163 -21.36 9.07 3.82
C GLN A 163 -21.02 7.58 3.85
N GLN A 164 -21.92 6.68 3.42
CA GLN A 164 -21.66 5.24 3.44
C GLN A 164 -20.60 4.87 2.41
N MET A 165 -20.76 5.38 1.18
CA MET A 165 -19.81 5.12 0.10
C MET A 165 -18.48 5.84 0.31
N ILE A 166 -18.48 7.04 0.90
CA ILE A 166 -17.25 7.74 1.31
C ILE A 166 -16.44 6.89 2.30
N GLN A 167 -17.09 6.35 3.35
CA GLN A 167 -16.41 5.52 4.35
C GLN A 167 -15.86 4.23 3.74
N ILE A 168 -16.61 3.60 2.83
CA ILE A 168 -16.17 2.40 2.12
C ILE A 168 -14.95 2.71 1.24
N ALA A 169 -14.99 3.80 0.47
CA ALA A 169 -13.86 4.23 -0.36
C ALA A 169 -12.61 4.48 0.51
N GLN A 170 -12.76 5.23 1.60
CA GLN A 170 -11.66 5.52 2.53
C GLN A 170 -11.07 4.24 3.15
N ALA A 171 -11.92 3.28 3.53
CA ALA A 171 -11.46 2.01 4.08
C ALA A 171 -10.71 1.16 3.03
N ALA A 172 -11.21 1.11 1.79
CA ALA A 172 -10.54 0.44 0.67
C ALA A 172 -9.16 1.08 0.37
N ILE A 173 -9.09 2.41 0.33
CA ILE A 173 -7.83 3.14 0.15
C ILE A 173 -6.87 2.85 1.30
N LYS A 174 -7.37 2.88 2.55
CA LYS A 174 -6.57 2.61 3.74
C LYS A 174 -5.96 1.22 3.67
N VAL A 175 -6.74 0.16 3.44
CA VAL A 175 -6.18 -1.21 3.43
C VAL A 175 -5.13 -1.39 2.34
N MET A 176 -5.28 -0.73 1.19
CA MET A 176 -4.34 -0.79 0.07
C MET A 176 -3.07 0.05 0.25
N THR A 177 -3.05 0.99 1.19
CA THR A 177 -1.90 1.90 1.40
C THR A 177 -1.27 1.78 2.79
N HIS A 178 -1.96 1.19 3.78
CA HIS A 178 -1.58 1.33 5.19
C HIS A 178 -0.31 0.57 5.57
N ASP A 179 -0.16 -0.66 5.08
CA ASP A 179 0.89 -1.63 5.42
C ASP A 179 1.74 -1.96 4.17
N PRO A 180 2.80 -1.20 3.85
CA PRO A 180 3.60 -1.41 2.63
C PRO A 180 4.15 -2.83 2.48
N ASP A 181 4.45 -3.51 3.58
CA ASP A 181 4.93 -4.89 3.59
C ASP A 181 3.92 -5.88 3.00
N LYS A 182 2.63 -5.66 3.26
CA LYS A 182 1.56 -6.54 2.77
C LYS A 182 0.99 -6.03 1.45
N THR A 183 0.74 -4.73 1.35
CA THR A 183 0.04 -4.17 0.19
C THR A 183 0.83 -4.34 -1.10
N LEU A 184 2.15 -4.13 -1.06
CA LEU A 184 3.02 -4.21 -2.23
C LEU A 184 3.07 -5.62 -2.85
N GLN A 185 2.95 -6.66 -2.03
CA GLN A 185 2.90 -8.06 -2.51
C GLN A 185 1.49 -8.53 -2.89
N THR A 186 0.43 -7.86 -2.41
CA THR A 186 -0.96 -8.27 -2.68
C THR A 186 -1.67 -7.37 -3.68
N PHE A 187 -2.04 -6.16 -3.30
CA PHE A 187 -2.86 -5.29 -4.15
C PHE A 187 -2.09 -4.79 -5.36
N TYR A 188 -0.78 -4.53 -5.21
CA TYR A 188 0.09 -4.05 -6.29
C TYR A 188 0.54 -5.14 -7.27
N THR A 189 -0.14 -6.28 -7.26
CA THR A 189 0.02 -7.34 -8.25
C THR A 189 -1.30 -7.68 -8.97
N SER A 190 -2.40 -6.99 -8.62
CA SER A 190 -3.74 -7.22 -9.19
C SER A 190 -3.97 -6.45 -10.51
N PRO A 191 -4.52 -7.11 -11.54
CA PRO A 191 -4.97 -6.44 -12.77
C PRO A 191 -6.05 -5.40 -12.52
N GLU A 192 -6.96 -5.64 -11.58
CA GLU A 192 -8.06 -4.74 -11.24
C GLU A 192 -7.53 -3.40 -10.70
N LEU A 193 -6.52 -3.43 -9.81
CA LEU A 193 -5.91 -2.18 -9.35
C LEU A 193 -5.16 -1.47 -10.49
N ALA A 194 -4.46 -2.22 -11.34
CA ALA A 194 -3.73 -1.65 -12.48
C ALA A 194 -4.65 -0.86 -13.41
N ASP A 195 -5.80 -1.42 -13.77
CA ASP A 195 -6.78 -0.74 -14.64
C ASP A 195 -7.28 0.56 -14.01
N GLN A 196 -7.57 0.55 -12.70
CA GLN A 196 -7.97 1.74 -11.97
C GLN A 196 -6.93 2.84 -11.96
N LEU A 197 -5.67 2.49 -11.70
CA LEU A 197 -4.58 3.47 -11.67
C LEU A 197 -4.31 4.03 -13.06
N LYS A 198 -4.47 3.23 -14.12
CA LYS A 198 -4.37 3.67 -15.52
C LYS A 198 -5.47 4.65 -15.89
N ASN A 199 -6.69 4.41 -15.43
CA ASN A 199 -7.87 5.25 -15.74
C ASN A 199 -7.95 6.50 -14.85
N ALA A 200 -7.23 6.54 -13.72
CA ALA A 200 -7.21 7.69 -12.79
C ALA A 200 -5.80 8.01 -12.26
N PRO A 201 -4.95 8.71 -13.05
CA PRO A 201 -3.57 9.05 -12.67
C PRO A 201 -3.44 9.82 -11.35
N GLU A 202 -4.39 10.72 -11.06
CA GLU A 202 -4.42 11.51 -9.82
C GLU A 202 -4.52 10.62 -8.57
N VAL A 203 -5.20 9.47 -8.69
CA VAL A 203 -5.31 8.49 -7.61
C VAL A 203 -4.06 7.64 -7.53
N HIS A 204 -3.42 7.35 -8.67
CA HIS A 204 -2.12 6.71 -8.67
C HIS A 204 -1.07 7.55 -7.93
N ASP A 205 -1.00 8.85 -8.20
CA ASP A 205 -0.07 9.75 -7.51
C ASP A 205 -0.33 9.79 -5.99
N TYR A 206 -1.61 9.87 -5.59
CA TYR A 206 -1.97 9.81 -4.17
C TYR A 206 -1.59 8.47 -3.51
N PHE A 207 -1.89 7.35 -4.17
CA PHE A 207 -1.56 6.01 -3.66
C PHE A 207 -0.06 5.85 -3.48
N ASN A 208 0.69 6.29 -4.49
CA ASN A 208 2.14 6.27 -4.48
C ASN A 208 2.66 7.10 -3.30
N GLN A 209 2.24 8.36 -3.19
CA GLN A 209 2.65 9.23 -2.08
C GLN A 209 2.35 8.60 -0.70
N GLN A 210 1.14 8.07 -0.49
CA GLN A 210 0.76 7.46 0.78
C GLN A 210 1.63 6.25 1.15
N ILE A 211 1.93 5.39 0.19
CA ILE A 211 2.82 4.25 0.43
C ILE A 211 4.23 4.72 0.75
N LEU A 212 4.78 5.62 -0.07
CA LEU A 212 6.13 6.11 0.09
C LEU A 212 6.34 6.81 1.45
N GLU A 213 5.36 7.58 1.93
CA GLU A 213 5.39 8.22 3.24
C GLU A 213 5.35 7.25 4.42
N ARG A 214 4.81 6.04 4.22
CA ARG A 214 4.69 5.01 5.27
C ARG A 214 5.93 4.11 5.37
N ILE A 215 6.79 4.14 4.35
CA ILE A 215 8.07 3.43 4.38
C ILE A 215 9.02 4.18 5.32
N ASN A 216 9.52 3.47 6.32
CA ASN A 216 10.40 4.02 7.34
C ASN A 216 11.38 2.95 7.83
N LYS A 217 12.30 3.34 8.72
CA LYS A 217 13.34 2.43 9.22
C LYS A 217 12.82 1.16 9.93
N GLY A 218 11.58 1.18 10.42
CA GLY A 218 10.98 0.09 11.18
C GLY A 218 10.19 -0.91 10.32
N ASN A 219 10.11 -0.70 9.00
CA ASN A 219 9.45 -1.62 8.07
C ASN A 219 10.15 -1.73 6.71
N ALA A 220 11.36 -1.19 6.56
CA ALA A 220 12.03 -1.13 5.26
C ALA A 220 12.37 -2.53 4.72
N ILE A 221 12.82 -3.46 5.56
CA ILE A 221 13.16 -4.83 5.12
C ILE A 221 11.90 -5.56 4.64
N GLU A 222 10.81 -5.46 5.40
CA GLU A 222 9.52 -6.05 5.07
C GLU A 222 8.92 -5.40 3.82
N SER A 223 9.07 -4.09 3.66
CA SER A 223 8.64 -3.37 2.46
C SER A 223 9.46 -3.75 1.23
N LEU A 224 10.78 -4.00 1.40
CA LEU A 224 11.63 -4.51 0.32
C LEU A 224 11.21 -5.92 -0.08
N TYR A 225 10.85 -6.75 0.90
CA TYR A 225 10.32 -8.07 0.63
C TYR A 225 9.00 -8.00 -0.13
N GLY A 226 8.09 -7.08 0.26
CA GLY A 226 6.88 -6.78 -0.48
C GLY A 226 7.16 -6.38 -1.93
N CYS A 227 8.18 -5.53 -2.16
CA CYS A 227 8.63 -5.19 -3.51
C CYS A 227 9.17 -6.40 -4.28
N PHE A 228 9.99 -7.23 -3.64
CA PHE A 228 10.59 -8.42 -4.25
C PHE A 228 9.53 -9.42 -4.72
N VAL A 229 8.58 -9.76 -3.85
CA VAL A 229 7.47 -10.66 -4.18
C VAL A 229 6.56 -10.03 -5.23
N GLY A 230 6.23 -8.74 -5.07
CA GLY A 230 5.37 -8.01 -6.00
C GLY A 230 5.95 -7.95 -7.41
N LEU A 231 7.24 -7.61 -7.55
CA LEU A 231 7.92 -7.55 -8.83
C LEU A 231 8.04 -8.94 -9.47
N GLN A 232 8.30 -10.00 -8.70
CA GLN A 232 8.31 -11.37 -9.24
C GLN A 232 6.93 -11.81 -9.74
N ALA A 233 5.86 -11.47 -9.01
CA ALA A 233 4.50 -11.77 -9.42
C ALA A 233 4.13 -11.03 -10.71
N LEU A 234 4.49 -9.75 -10.83
CA LEU A 234 4.26 -8.98 -12.05
C LEU A 234 5.08 -9.50 -13.22
N GLN A 235 6.35 -9.86 -13.01
CA GLN A 235 7.18 -10.45 -14.07
C GLN A 235 6.58 -11.77 -14.59
N LYS A 236 5.97 -12.56 -13.69
CA LYS A 236 5.28 -13.81 -14.06
C LYS A 236 3.97 -13.57 -14.81
N ASN A 237 3.18 -12.60 -14.38
CA ASN A 237 1.81 -12.38 -14.86
C ASN A 237 1.71 -11.39 -16.04
N ASP A 238 2.68 -10.49 -16.19
CA ASP A 238 2.74 -9.46 -17.24
C ASP A 238 4.19 -9.19 -17.67
N PRO A 239 4.85 -10.17 -18.33
CA PRO A 239 6.27 -10.04 -18.71
C PRO A 239 6.54 -8.87 -19.67
N ASN A 240 5.51 -8.41 -20.39
CA ASN A 240 5.61 -7.30 -21.34
C ASN A 240 5.22 -5.94 -20.73
N VAL A 241 4.85 -5.90 -19.45
CA VAL A 241 4.43 -4.68 -18.73
C VAL A 241 3.31 -3.92 -19.48
N SER A 242 2.34 -4.67 -20.01
CA SER A 242 1.27 -4.15 -20.85
C SER A 242 0.15 -3.49 -20.04
N TRP A 243 -0.24 -4.10 -18.93
CA TRP A 243 -1.31 -3.62 -18.04
C TRP A 243 -0.74 -3.18 -16.69
N SER A 244 0.37 -3.76 -16.26
CA SER A 244 0.96 -3.54 -14.93
C SER A 244 1.89 -2.32 -14.83
N GLN A 245 1.97 -1.48 -15.86
CA GLN A 245 2.87 -0.31 -15.89
C GLN A 245 2.69 0.63 -14.67
N PRO A 246 1.47 0.98 -14.21
CA PRO A 246 1.29 1.82 -13.01
C PRO A 246 1.80 1.13 -11.73
N LEU A 247 1.63 -0.19 -11.64
CA LEU A 247 2.06 -0.98 -10.48
C LEU A 247 3.58 -1.08 -10.43
N HIS A 248 4.23 -1.36 -11.57
CA HIS A 248 5.69 -1.34 -11.69
C HIS A 248 6.28 0.01 -11.28
N THR A 249 5.67 1.11 -11.72
CA THR A 249 6.11 2.47 -11.36
C THR A 249 6.08 2.67 -9.84
N THR A 250 5.02 2.21 -9.18
CA THR A 250 4.88 2.30 -7.72
C THR A 250 5.89 1.42 -6.99
N LEU A 251 6.03 0.15 -7.41
CA LEU A 251 6.97 -0.80 -6.83
C LEU A 251 8.42 -0.34 -6.99
N GLN A 252 8.78 0.25 -8.13
CA GLN A 252 10.11 0.82 -8.35
C GLN A 252 10.36 2.05 -7.47
N ALA A 253 9.39 2.95 -7.35
CA ALA A 253 9.51 4.11 -6.46
C ALA A 253 9.66 3.67 -5.00
N ALA A 254 8.85 2.72 -4.54
CA ALA A 254 8.94 2.14 -3.21
C ALA A 254 10.31 1.47 -3.01
N HIS A 255 10.74 0.64 -3.95
CA HIS A 255 12.05 0.00 -3.93
C HIS A 255 13.19 1.02 -3.76
N SER A 256 13.21 2.11 -4.53
CA SER A 256 14.24 3.15 -4.40
C SER A 256 14.25 3.85 -3.05
N ILE A 257 13.08 4.12 -2.45
CA ILE A 257 13.02 4.70 -1.10
C ILE A 257 13.50 3.69 -0.06
N VAL A 258 13.11 2.43 -0.21
CA VAL A 258 13.48 1.36 0.70
C VAL A 258 14.98 1.11 0.68
N THR A 259 15.61 0.97 -0.50
CA THR A 259 17.07 0.76 -0.60
C THR A 259 17.83 1.91 0.03
N ARG A 260 17.42 3.15 -0.23
CA ARG A 260 18.00 4.34 0.39
C ARG A 260 17.85 4.35 1.91
N THR A 261 16.68 3.95 2.41
CA THR A 261 16.40 3.86 3.85
C THR A 261 17.26 2.77 4.51
N ILE A 262 17.46 1.65 3.82
CA ILE A 262 18.34 0.57 4.27
C ILE A 262 19.79 1.03 4.29
N ALA A 263 20.27 1.66 3.21
CA ALA A 263 21.64 2.15 3.10
C ALA A 263 21.97 3.21 4.17
N SER A 264 21.08 4.18 4.38
CA SER A 264 21.27 5.25 5.38
C SER A 264 21.28 4.76 6.83
N HIS A 265 20.70 3.59 7.10
CA HIS A 265 20.64 2.99 8.43
C HIS A 265 21.24 1.57 8.44
N PHE A 266 22.20 1.28 7.56
CA PHE A 266 22.67 -0.09 7.32
C PHE A 266 23.22 -0.75 8.59
N TYR A 267 23.98 0.00 9.39
CA TYR A 267 24.50 -0.47 10.67
C TYR A 267 23.40 -0.96 11.61
N PHE A 268 22.30 -0.21 11.73
CA PHE A 268 21.14 -0.57 12.56
C PHE A 268 20.54 -1.90 12.09
N TYR A 269 20.39 -2.11 10.78
CA TYR A 269 19.85 -3.37 10.26
C TYR A 269 20.76 -4.56 10.53
N CYS A 270 22.07 -4.39 10.42
CA CYS A 270 23.04 -5.46 10.63
C CYS A 270 23.26 -5.82 12.11
N SER A 271 22.89 -4.96 13.06
CA SER A 271 23.19 -5.14 14.48
C SER A 271 21.95 -5.27 15.37
N GLU A 272 20.89 -4.51 15.10
CA GLU A 272 19.75 -4.35 16.00
C GLU A 272 18.43 -4.87 15.40
N TYR A 273 18.29 -4.95 14.07
CA TYR A 273 17.00 -5.24 13.44
C TYR A 273 16.70 -6.74 13.32
N PRO A 274 15.70 -7.28 14.05
CA PRO A 274 15.50 -8.72 14.16
C PRO A 274 15.24 -9.40 12.81
N SER A 275 14.43 -8.81 11.93
CA SER A 275 14.02 -9.46 10.69
C SER A 275 15.19 -9.70 9.71
N LEU A 276 16.19 -8.81 9.68
CA LEU A 276 17.39 -9.04 8.85
C LEU A 276 18.28 -10.10 9.49
N LEU A 277 18.44 -10.06 10.81
CA LEU A 277 19.25 -11.04 11.54
C LEU A 277 18.66 -12.45 11.42
N SER A 278 17.35 -12.59 11.60
CA SER A 278 16.62 -13.84 11.36
C SER A 278 16.72 -14.29 9.89
N CYS A 279 16.84 -13.35 8.94
CA CYS A 279 17.06 -13.70 7.53
C CYS A 279 18.44 -14.29 7.27
N VAL A 280 19.46 -13.68 7.86
CA VAL A 280 20.84 -14.15 7.80
C VAL A 280 21.00 -15.49 8.53
N ASP A 281 20.25 -15.71 9.60
CA ASP A 281 20.22 -17.00 10.31
C ASP A 281 19.42 -18.09 9.57
N GLY A 282 18.81 -17.78 8.43
CA GLY A 282 18.00 -18.73 7.65
C GLY A 282 16.64 -19.05 8.27
N ILE A 283 16.18 -18.24 9.22
CA ILE A 283 14.91 -18.43 9.95
C ILE A 283 13.75 -17.76 9.19
N SER A 284 13.98 -16.54 8.68
CA SER A 284 12.96 -15.75 7.98
C SER A 284 13.36 -15.44 6.55
N TYR A 285 12.39 -15.38 5.63
CA TYR A 285 12.61 -15.16 4.20
C TYR A 285 13.53 -16.19 3.54
N THR A 286 13.68 -16.08 2.23
CA THR A 286 14.50 -17.01 1.46
C THR A 286 15.90 -16.43 1.20
N PRO A 287 16.93 -17.27 0.98
CA PRO A 287 18.27 -16.81 0.62
C PRO A 287 18.29 -15.95 -0.65
N GLU A 288 17.37 -16.20 -1.60
CA GLU A 288 17.21 -15.38 -2.81
C GLU A 288 16.83 -13.94 -2.46
N PHE A 289 15.98 -13.75 -1.45
CA PHE A 289 15.64 -12.41 -0.98
C PHE A 289 16.84 -11.73 -0.31
N LEU A 290 17.63 -12.44 0.50
CA LEU A 290 18.84 -11.87 1.10
C LEU A 290 19.84 -11.42 0.02
N SER A 291 20.06 -12.25 -0.99
CA SER A 291 20.89 -11.92 -2.14
C SER A 291 20.36 -10.70 -2.89
N TYR A 292 19.05 -10.65 -3.15
CA TYR A 292 18.39 -9.50 -3.76
C TYR A 292 18.57 -8.23 -2.94
N LEU A 293 18.34 -8.30 -1.62
CA LEU A 293 18.45 -7.18 -0.70
C LEU A 293 19.85 -6.57 -0.71
N LEU A 294 20.88 -7.40 -0.55
CA LEU A 294 22.26 -6.93 -0.52
C LEU A 294 22.70 -6.41 -1.88
N THR A 295 22.40 -7.14 -2.95
CA THR A 295 22.75 -6.74 -4.32
C THR A 295 22.14 -5.39 -4.65
N LYS A 296 20.83 -5.20 -4.42
CA LYS A 296 20.13 -3.95 -4.75
C LYS A 296 20.52 -2.78 -3.88
N THR A 297 20.79 -3.02 -2.60
CA THR A 297 21.25 -1.96 -1.70
C THR A 297 22.67 -1.50 -2.09
N LEU A 298 23.58 -2.44 -2.34
CA LEU A 298 24.96 -2.12 -2.72
C LEU A 298 25.05 -1.52 -4.13
N SER A 299 24.33 -2.07 -5.12
CA SER A 299 24.41 -1.58 -6.50
C SER A 299 23.85 -0.17 -6.68
N ASN A 300 22.84 0.21 -5.89
CA ASN A 300 22.12 1.45 -6.10
C ASN A 300 22.53 2.57 -5.13
N GLU A 301 22.98 2.23 -3.92
CA GLU A 301 23.15 3.21 -2.84
C GLU A 301 24.58 3.28 -2.27
N MET A 302 25.49 2.38 -2.65
CA MET A 302 26.89 2.43 -2.20
C MET A 302 27.62 3.61 -2.84
N ASN A 303 28.28 4.41 -1.99
CA ASN A 303 29.09 5.55 -2.37
C ASN A 303 30.26 5.70 -1.38
N GLU A 304 31.08 6.73 -1.59
CA GLU A 304 32.28 6.96 -0.80
C GLU A 304 31.95 7.12 0.69
N ASN A 305 30.86 7.82 1.02
CA ASN A 305 30.49 8.18 2.39
C ASN A 305 30.00 7.02 3.24
N ASN A 306 29.45 5.96 2.63
CA ASN A 306 28.82 4.85 3.35
C ASN A 306 29.51 3.50 3.14
N THR A 307 30.50 3.39 2.24
CA THR A 307 31.17 2.11 1.93
C THR A 307 31.82 1.46 3.16
N ALA A 308 32.41 2.26 4.07
CA ALA A 308 32.99 1.76 5.32
C ALA A 308 31.93 1.18 6.28
N VAL A 309 30.72 1.77 6.30
CA VAL A 309 29.58 1.28 7.08
C VAL A 309 29.08 -0.04 6.51
N PHE A 310 29.01 -0.17 5.18
CA PHE A 310 28.67 -1.43 4.51
C PHE A 310 29.68 -2.52 4.82
N TYR A 311 30.98 -2.25 4.65
CA TYR A 311 32.04 -3.21 4.95
C TYR A 311 31.97 -3.69 6.41
N THR A 312 31.82 -2.75 7.34
CA THR A 312 31.67 -3.04 8.78
C THR A 312 30.44 -3.91 9.05
N GLY A 313 29.28 -3.55 8.49
CA GLY A 313 28.05 -4.31 8.68
C GLY A 313 28.16 -5.74 8.17
N ILE A 314 28.69 -5.94 6.96
CA ILE A 314 28.85 -7.27 6.37
C ILE A 314 29.89 -8.09 7.13
N VAL A 315 31.13 -7.61 7.23
CA VAL A 315 32.25 -8.42 7.72
C VAL A 315 32.17 -8.62 9.23
N ARG A 316 31.86 -7.56 9.99
CA ARG A 316 31.87 -7.63 11.45
C ARG A 316 30.57 -8.16 12.04
N GLN A 317 29.43 -7.72 11.52
CA GLN A 317 28.14 -8.02 12.14
C GLN A 317 27.48 -9.26 11.55
N LEU A 318 27.45 -9.39 10.23
CA LEU A 318 26.73 -10.49 9.58
C LEU A 318 27.58 -11.75 9.43
N MET A 319 28.79 -11.65 8.89
CA MET A 319 29.64 -12.83 8.62
C MET A 319 30.10 -13.54 9.90
N CYS A 320 30.25 -12.81 11.01
CA CYS A 320 30.65 -13.39 12.30
C CYS A 320 29.53 -14.17 13.01
N ARG A 321 28.29 -14.16 12.50
CA ARG A 321 27.18 -14.89 13.13
C ARG A 321 27.39 -16.40 13.04
N HIS A 322 27.08 -17.10 14.13
CA HIS A 322 27.24 -18.56 14.21
C HIS A 322 26.46 -19.30 13.11
N ALA A 323 25.23 -18.88 12.80
CA ALA A 323 24.41 -19.50 11.76
C ALA A 323 25.07 -19.43 10.36
N VAL A 324 25.73 -18.32 10.03
CA VAL A 324 26.42 -18.12 8.74
C VAL A 324 27.61 -19.07 8.58
N GLN A 325 28.28 -19.43 9.68
CA GLN A 325 29.41 -20.37 9.64
C GLN A 325 28.99 -21.77 9.20
N HIS A 326 27.73 -22.15 9.41
CA HIS A 326 27.18 -23.44 9.04
C HIS A 326 26.32 -23.40 7.76
N GLY A 327 25.86 -22.22 7.35
CA GLY A 327 25.03 -22.02 6.15
C GLY A 327 25.85 -21.62 4.93
N GLU A 328 26.30 -22.58 4.12
CA GLU A 328 27.13 -22.34 2.93
C GLU A 328 26.53 -21.29 1.98
N ARG A 329 25.23 -21.40 1.68
CA ARG A 329 24.54 -20.48 0.76
C ARG A 329 24.51 -19.04 1.26
N VAL A 330 24.27 -18.83 2.56
CA VAL A 330 24.26 -17.47 3.14
C VAL A 330 25.67 -16.90 3.18
N LYS A 331 26.66 -17.74 3.52
CA LYS A 331 28.07 -17.37 3.50
C LYS A 331 28.52 -16.93 2.12
N GLU A 332 28.13 -17.65 1.06
CA GLU A 332 28.39 -17.27 -0.34
C GLU A 332 27.78 -15.90 -0.68
N ILE A 333 26.52 -15.67 -0.30
CA ILE A 333 25.83 -14.39 -0.56
C ILE A 333 26.57 -13.23 0.14
N LEU A 334 26.95 -13.41 1.41
CA LEU A 334 27.69 -12.39 2.15
C LEU A 334 29.11 -12.18 1.61
N GLN A 335 29.74 -13.24 1.10
CA GLN A 335 31.05 -13.14 0.44
C GLN A 335 30.95 -12.32 -0.86
N VAL A 336 29.94 -12.56 -1.71
CA VAL A 336 29.71 -11.76 -2.91
C VAL A 336 29.47 -10.29 -2.56
N ALA A 337 28.72 -10.02 -1.49
CA ALA A 337 28.51 -8.66 -1.00
C ALA A 337 29.83 -8.01 -0.54
N LYS A 338 30.65 -8.74 0.24
CA LYS A 338 31.99 -8.30 0.67
C LYS A 338 32.88 -7.98 -0.54
N ASP A 339 32.94 -8.87 -1.52
CA ASP A 339 33.78 -8.72 -2.71
C ASP A 339 33.35 -7.52 -3.55
N THR A 340 32.04 -7.28 -3.65
CA THR A 340 31.48 -6.10 -4.32
C THR A 340 31.91 -4.80 -3.63
N ILE A 341 31.88 -4.77 -2.30
CA ILE A 341 32.34 -3.62 -1.50
C ILE A 341 33.84 -3.41 -1.69
N LEU A 342 34.64 -4.48 -1.62
CA LEU A 342 36.10 -4.41 -1.80
C LEU A 342 36.48 -3.90 -3.19
N ALA A 343 35.79 -4.35 -4.25
CA ALA A 343 36.03 -3.86 -5.61
C ALA A 343 35.73 -2.35 -5.73
N PHE A 344 34.66 -1.88 -5.09
CA PHE A 344 34.33 -0.46 -5.04
C PHE A 344 35.39 0.33 -4.24
N MET A 345 35.76 -0.14 -3.06
CA MET A 345 36.79 0.50 -2.23
C MET A 345 38.12 0.56 -2.98
N ALA A 346 38.56 -0.53 -3.61
CA ALA A 346 39.79 -0.60 -4.39
C ALA A 346 39.86 0.45 -5.52
N SER A 347 38.74 0.68 -6.20
CA SER A 347 38.64 1.68 -7.28
C SER A 347 38.54 3.12 -6.78
N HIS A 348 38.20 3.33 -5.50
CA HIS A 348 37.99 4.67 -4.90
C HIS A 348 38.92 4.95 -3.70
N VAL A 349 39.98 4.17 -3.49
CA VAL A 349 40.85 4.25 -2.30
C VAL A 349 41.36 5.68 -2.04
N ASP A 350 41.79 6.39 -3.08
CA ASP A 350 42.36 7.74 -2.91
C ASP A 350 41.31 8.76 -2.43
N GLN A 351 40.06 8.62 -2.90
CA GLN A 351 38.95 9.47 -2.46
C GLN A 351 38.56 9.15 -1.03
N LEU A 352 38.46 7.87 -0.68
CA LEU A 352 38.16 7.41 0.68
C LEU A 352 39.20 7.91 1.69
N ARG A 353 40.48 7.92 1.29
CA ARG A 353 41.59 8.45 2.11
C ARG A 353 41.49 9.96 2.28
N THR A 354 41.19 10.69 1.21
CA THR A 354 41.07 12.16 1.23
C THR A 354 39.94 12.62 2.16
N HIS A 355 38.85 11.85 2.24
CA HIS A 355 37.70 12.15 3.08
C HIS A 355 37.79 11.58 4.50
N HIS A 356 38.91 10.95 4.89
CA HIS A 356 39.09 10.36 6.23
C HIS A 356 38.01 9.34 6.61
N ILE A 357 37.46 8.62 5.62
CA ILE A 357 36.33 7.71 5.83
C ILE A 357 36.82 6.40 6.46
N LEU A 358 37.99 5.94 6.04
CA LEU A 358 38.62 4.73 6.57
C LEU A 358 39.14 4.90 8.00
N ASP A 359 39.39 6.15 8.42
CA ASP A 359 39.84 6.49 9.77
C ASP A 359 38.75 6.19 10.84
N GLN A 360 37.50 6.00 10.41
CA GLN A 360 36.37 5.64 11.27
C GLN A 360 36.29 4.14 11.57
N LEU A 361 37.05 3.31 10.85
CA LEU A 361 37.09 1.86 11.06
C LEU A 361 37.88 1.54 12.34
N ASP A 362 37.43 0.52 13.08
CA ASP A 362 38.23 0.02 14.19
C ASP A 362 39.54 -0.60 13.68
N LYS A 363 40.57 -0.59 14.53
CA LYS A 363 41.91 -1.06 14.15
C LYS A 363 41.91 -2.50 13.61
N GLY A 364 41.10 -3.40 14.19
CA GLY A 364 41.02 -4.79 13.75
C GLY A 364 40.37 -4.93 12.37
N LEU A 365 39.29 -4.18 12.12
CA LEU A 365 38.67 -4.12 10.79
C LEU A 365 39.58 -3.47 9.75
N LEU A 366 40.35 -2.45 10.12
CA LEU A 366 41.31 -1.83 9.23
C LEU A 366 42.43 -2.82 8.83
N GLU A 367 42.94 -3.62 9.79
CA GLU A 367 43.90 -4.69 9.51
C GLU A 367 43.30 -5.76 8.60
N THR A 368 42.03 -6.14 8.83
CA THR A 368 41.29 -7.09 7.98
C THR A 368 41.09 -6.56 6.56
N LEU A 369 40.69 -5.28 6.44
CA LEU A 369 40.51 -4.60 5.15
C LEU A 369 41.84 -4.48 4.39
N ALA A 370 42.92 -4.15 5.09
CA ALA A 370 44.26 -4.08 4.52
C ALA A 370 44.70 -5.45 3.96
N GLN A 371 44.42 -6.53 4.70
CA GLN A 371 44.67 -7.89 4.24
C GLN A 371 43.82 -8.24 3.02
N ASP A 372 42.53 -7.93 3.04
CA ASP A 372 41.60 -8.20 1.93
C ASP A 372 42.01 -7.46 0.65
N LEU A 373 42.47 -6.21 0.77
CA LEU A 373 42.95 -5.39 -0.35
C LEU A 373 44.41 -5.69 -0.73
N SER A 374 45.11 -6.55 0.02
CA SER A 374 46.54 -6.83 -0.17
C SER A 374 47.44 -5.57 -0.08
N VAL A 375 47.13 -4.66 0.83
CA VAL A 375 47.89 -3.41 1.09
C VAL A 375 48.31 -3.30 2.56
N LEU A 376 49.28 -2.43 2.86
CA LEU A 376 49.65 -2.15 4.26
C LEU A 376 48.59 -1.28 4.95
N PRO A 377 48.22 -1.53 6.23
CA PRO A 377 47.22 -0.72 6.93
C PRO A 377 47.55 0.78 6.97
N LYS A 378 48.85 1.12 7.07
CA LYS A 378 49.35 2.51 7.08
C LYS A 378 49.08 3.27 5.77
N VAL A 379 48.84 2.57 4.67
CA VAL A 379 48.57 3.17 3.35
C VAL A 379 47.09 3.57 3.23
N LEU A 380 46.22 2.96 4.02
CA LEU A 380 44.78 3.20 3.98
C LEU A 380 44.34 4.41 4.81
N VAL A 381 45.06 4.70 5.90
CA VAL A 381 44.77 5.83 6.81
C VAL A 381 45.57 7.05 6.36
N HIS A 382 45.01 8.24 6.54
CA HIS A 382 45.77 9.45 6.29
C HIS A 382 47.01 9.49 7.21
N PRO A 383 48.21 9.83 6.70
CA PRO A 383 49.36 10.01 7.55
C PRO A 383 49.03 11.06 8.61
N GLU A 384 49.06 10.66 9.88
CA GLU A 384 48.88 11.57 11.01
C GLU A 384 49.91 12.70 10.84
N PRO A 385 49.50 13.98 10.92
CA PRO A 385 50.44 15.07 10.80
C PRO A 385 51.51 14.88 11.88
N GLU A 386 52.78 14.74 11.48
CA GLU A 386 53.87 14.55 12.44
C GLU A 386 53.72 15.63 13.53
N PRO A 387 53.66 15.24 14.82
CA PRO A 387 53.59 16.22 15.88
C PRO A 387 54.76 17.19 15.69
N PRO A 388 54.55 18.52 15.74
CA PRO A 388 55.59 19.48 15.47
C PRO A 388 56.78 19.11 16.34
N LYS A 389 57.91 18.76 15.71
CA LYS A 389 59.15 18.44 16.40
C LYS A 389 59.46 19.65 17.27
N ASN A 390 59.26 19.48 18.59
CA ASN A 390 59.48 20.50 19.60
C ASN A 390 60.97 20.87 19.60
N HIS A 391 61.37 21.77 18.70
CA HIS A 391 62.51 22.63 18.93
C HIS A 391 62.05 23.71 19.91
N HIS A 392 62.36 23.49 21.18
CA HIS A 392 62.35 24.53 22.19
C HIS A 392 63.10 25.76 21.68
N PHE A 393 62.38 26.86 21.44
CA PHE A 393 62.89 28.20 21.64
C PHE A 393 61.87 29.00 22.44
N PHE A 394 62.20 29.22 23.71
CA PHE A 394 61.51 30.19 24.55
C PHE A 394 61.75 31.59 23.99
N ALA A 395 60.71 32.21 23.44
CA ALA A 395 60.65 33.66 23.30
C ALA A 395 59.29 34.12 23.84
N ARG A 396 59.33 34.77 25.02
CA ARG A 396 58.18 35.50 25.59
C ARG A 396 57.77 36.60 24.60
N SER A 397 56.62 36.44 23.96
CA SER A 397 55.93 37.52 23.26
C SER A 397 54.76 37.97 24.11
N THR A 398 54.86 39.18 24.66
CA THR A 398 53.77 39.91 25.29
C THR A 398 52.89 40.50 24.19
N GLN A 399 51.73 39.90 23.93
CA GLN A 399 50.66 40.56 23.15
C GLN A 399 49.46 40.87 24.05
N PRO A 400 48.85 42.06 23.90
CA PRO A 400 47.66 42.46 24.64
C PRO A 400 46.39 41.76 24.10
N PRO A 401 45.33 41.67 24.93
CA PRO A 401 44.13 40.90 24.59
C PRO A 401 43.32 41.54 23.45
N PRO A 402 42.67 40.73 22.59
CA PRO A 402 41.81 41.24 21.52
C PRO A 402 40.49 41.81 22.07
N PRO A 403 39.89 42.81 21.39
CA PRO A 403 38.62 43.41 21.79
C PRO A 403 37.43 42.46 21.55
N PRO A 404 36.33 42.63 22.32
CA PRO A 404 35.16 41.76 22.23
C PRO A 404 34.40 41.93 20.90
N PRO A 405 33.74 40.85 20.41
CA PRO A 405 32.99 40.90 19.16
C PRO A 405 31.72 41.75 19.26
N PRO A 406 31.29 42.41 18.17
CA PRO A 406 30.04 43.17 18.16
C PRO A 406 28.80 42.26 18.15
N PRO A 407 27.64 42.75 18.63
CA PRO A 407 26.43 41.96 18.77
C PRO A 407 25.81 41.60 17.42
N VAL A 408 25.51 40.31 17.25
CA VAL A 408 24.82 39.75 16.08
C VAL A 408 23.37 40.24 16.04
N ARG A 409 23.06 41.13 15.07
CA ARG A 409 21.67 41.46 14.72
C ARG A 409 21.01 40.28 14.00
N ARG A 410 20.04 39.64 14.66
CA ARG A 410 19.10 38.71 14.00
C ARG A 410 18.30 39.47 12.94
N ARG A 411 18.49 39.13 11.66
CA ARG A 411 17.52 39.45 10.60
C ARG A 411 16.44 38.37 10.62
N VAL A 412 15.22 38.79 10.94
CA VAL A 412 14.00 38.02 10.66
C VAL A 412 13.78 38.10 9.16
N ILE A 413 13.91 36.99 8.45
CA ILE A 413 13.47 36.86 7.06
C ILE A 413 11.98 36.52 7.12
N ALA A 414 11.15 37.46 6.69
CA ALA A 414 9.74 37.20 6.41
C ALA A 414 9.64 36.30 5.18
N VAL A 415 9.02 35.14 5.34
CA VAL A 415 8.60 34.29 4.23
C VAL A 415 7.30 34.88 3.69
N GLN A 416 7.35 35.43 2.48
CA GLN A 416 6.15 35.79 1.71
C GLN A 416 5.58 34.51 1.10
N GLU A 417 4.37 34.15 1.51
CA GLU A 417 3.50 33.24 0.77
C GLU A 417 3.16 33.86 -0.59
N VAL A 418 3.57 33.16 -1.65
CA VAL A 418 3.12 33.45 -3.01
C VAL A 418 1.96 32.50 -3.30
N GLU A 419 0.73 32.98 -3.07
CA GLU A 419 -0.47 32.35 -3.61
C GLU A 419 -0.44 32.45 -5.14
N SER A 420 -0.18 31.33 -5.80
CA SER A 420 -0.35 31.21 -7.24
C SER A 420 -1.68 30.52 -7.57
N SER A 421 -2.59 31.35 -8.07
CA SER A 421 -3.85 31.03 -8.73
C SER A 421 -3.73 29.80 -9.64
N LYS A 422 -4.46 28.73 -9.31
CA LYS A 422 -4.84 27.67 -10.27
C LYS A 422 -6.37 27.57 -10.34
N LYS A 423 -6.86 27.73 -11.57
CA LYS A 423 -8.26 27.57 -11.97
C LYS A 423 -8.76 26.15 -11.63
N PRO A 424 -10.03 25.97 -11.23
CA PRO A 424 -10.49 24.69 -10.70
C PRO A 424 -10.80 23.69 -11.82
N ILE A 425 -10.15 22.53 -11.77
CA ILE A 425 -10.63 21.30 -12.42
C ILE A 425 -11.64 20.68 -11.44
N GLY A 426 -12.90 21.07 -11.57
CA GLY A 426 -13.88 21.10 -10.47
C GLY A 426 -14.43 19.78 -9.93
N LYS A 427 -14.08 18.60 -10.45
CA LYS A 427 -14.76 17.34 -10.05
C LYS A 427 -13.83 16.28 -9.44
N VAL A 428 -12.66 16.04 -10.04
CA VAL A 428 -11.63 15.18 -9.41
C VAL A 428 -11.04 15.87 -8.17
N SER A 429 -10.91 17.21 -8.20
CA SER A 429 -10.48 18.00 -7.05
C SER A 429 -11.41 17.85 -5.84
N TRP A 430 -12.72 17.66 -6.05
CA TRP A 430 -13.67 17.48 -4.95
C TRP A 430 -13.53 16.10 -4.29
N PHE A 431 -13.46 15.02 -5.09
CA PHE A 431 -13.21 13.66 -4.58
C PHE A 431 -11.88 13.60 -3.82
N LEU A 432 -10.83 14.22 -4.38
CA LEU A 432 -9.54 14.31 -3.71
C LEU A 432 -9.64 15.07 -2.38
N LYS A 433 -10.43 16.15 -2.32
CA LYS A 433 -10.63 16.93 -1.08
C LYS A 433 -11.46 16.19 -0.03
N HIS A 434 -12.46 15.40 -0.40
CA HIS A 434 -13.40 14.82 0.58
C HIS A 434 -13.06 13.38 0.97
N VAL A 435 -12.46 12.62 0.06
CA VAL A 435 -12.02 11.25 0.34
C VAL A 435 -10.56 11.19 0.77
N PHE A 436 -9.68 12.04 0.22
CA PHE A 436 -8.25 12.01 0.54
C PHE A 436 -7.78 13.09 1.53
N VAL A 437 -8.50 14.20 1.74
CA VAL A 437 -8.14 15.22 2.75
C VAL A 437 -8.98 15.03 4.02
N VAL A 438 -8.60 14.04 4.82
CA VAL A 438 -8.86 14.09 6.27
C VAL A 438 -7.50 14.31 6.94
N PRO A 439 -7.31 15.36 7.75
CA PRO A 439 -6.02 15.59 8.41
C PRO A 439 -5.80 14.47 9.42
N PHE A 440 -4.96 13.49 9.06
CA PHE A 440 -4.45 12.51 10.00
C PHE A 440 -3.56 13.24 11.00
N SER A 441 -4.07 13.43 12.22
CA SER A 441 -3.27 13.94 13.34
C SER A 441 -2.11 12.96 13.59
N SER A 442 -0.88 13.42 13.35
CA SER A 442 0.37 12.64 13.44
C SER A 442 0.64 11.98 14.81
N LYS A 443 -0.23 12.21 15.80
CA LYS A 443 -0.17 11.60 17.13
C LYS A 443 -0.79 10.20 17.18
N THR A 444 -1.83 9.89 16.40
CA THR A 444 -2.48 8.57 16.43
C THR A 444 -1.67 7.50 15.67
N ALA A 445 -1.07 7.85 14.53
CA ALA A 445 -0.21 6.93 13.76
C ALA A 445 1.05 6.48 14.54
N LYS A 446 1.67 7.38 15.32
CA LYS A 446 2.80 7.02 16.21
C LYS A 446 2.38 6.12 17.38
N GLN A 447 1.11 6.18 17.79
CA GLN A 447 0.60 5.41 18.92
C GLN A 447 0.13 4.02 18.49
N GLU A 448 -0.47 3.90 17.30
CA GLU A 448 -0.80 2.61 16.68
C GLU A 448 0.45 1.82 16.28
N SER A 449 1.44 2.45 15.64
CA SER A 449 2.70 1.79 15.24
C SER A 449 3.51 1.29 16.45
N LYS A 450 3.50 2.02 17.57
CA LYS A 450 4.08 1.55 18.84
C LYS A 450 3.34 0.36 19.42
N ARG A 451 2.01 0.31 19.27
CA ARG A 451 1.17 -0.76 19.82
C ARG A 451 1.35 -2.05 19.03
N THR A 452 1.38 -1.99 17.69
CA THR A 452 1.67 -3.15 16.84
C THR A 452 3.11 -3.65 17.00
N PHE A 453 4.09 -2.77 17.22
CA PHE A 453 5.46 -3.20 17.52
C PHE A 453 5.51 -3.99 18.83
N VAL A 454 4.93 -3.47 19.92
CA VAL A 454 4.91 -4.14 21.24
C VAL A 454 4.15 -5.47 21.20
N GLU A 455 3.04 -5.56 20.47
CA GLU A 455 2.31 -6.83 20.31
C GLU A 455 3.12 -7.87 19.53
N LYS A 456 3.80 -7.47 18.45
CA LYS A 456 4.71 -8.36 17.70
C LYS A 456 5.91 -8.82 18.52
N THR A 457 6.49 -7.97 19.37
CA THR A 457 7.60 -8.37 20.26
C THR A 457 7.14 -9.41 21.28
N LYS A 458 5.96 -9.21 21.89
CA LYS A 458 5.37 -10.17 22.85
C LYS A 458 5.02 -11.51 22.21
N GLU A 459 4.57 -11.51 20.95
CA GLU A 459 4.29 -12.75 20.23
C GLU A 459 5.57 -13.52 19.91
N MET A 460 6.67 -12.83 19.57
CA MET A 460 7.98 -13.45 19.37
C MET A 460 8.55 -14.04 20.66
N GLU A 461 8.53 -13.31 21.77
CA GLU A 461 8.96 -13.81 23.09
C GLU A 461 8.19 -15.07 23.51
N LYS A 462 6.88 -15.10 23.22
CA LYS A 462 6.04 -16.27 23.52
C LYS A 462 6.39 -17.48 22.66
N LYS A 463 6.74 -17.28 21.38
CA LYS A 463 7.20 -18.35 20.49
C LYS A 463 8.58 -18.88 20.90
N GLU A 464 9.48 -18.00 21.34
CA GLU A 464 10.81 -18.37 21.82
C GLU A 464 10.75 -19.17 23.14
N ALA A 465 9.88 -18.75 24.08
CA ALA A 465 9.63 -19.51 25.31
C ALA A 465 9.04 -20.90 25.04
N ALA A 466 8.09 -21.01 24.09
CA ALA A 466 7.52 -22.30 23.69
C ALA A 466 8.57 -23.23 23.06
N PHE A 467 9.45 -22.69 22.22
CA PHE A 467 10.53 -23.44 21.60
C PHE A 467 11.59 -23.91 22.62
N SER A 468 11.93 -23.07 23.61
CA SER A 468 12.83 -23.43 24.69
C SER A 468 12.26 -24.56 25.57
N ALA A 469 10.97 -24.50 25.90
CA ALA A 469 10.27 -25.57 26.62
C ALA A 469 10.26 -26.89 25.84
N GLN A 470 10.01 -26.84 24.53
CA GLN A 470 9.98 -28.03 23.68
C GLN A 470 11.36 -28.69 23.53
N ASN A 471 12.44 -27.89 23.54
CA ASN A 471 13.81 -28.41 23.57
C ASN A 471 14.23 -28.98 24.93
N SER A 472 13.67 -28.48 26.04
CA SER A 472 13.92 -29.05 27.36
C SER A 472 13.31 -30.45 27.50
N LEU A 473 12.08 -30.64 27.02
CA LEU A 473 11.40 -31.95 27.02
C LEU A 473 12.14 -32.97 26.13
N ARG A 474 12.64 -32.55 24.96
CA ARG A 474 13.45 -33.42 24.09
C ARG A 474 14.80 -33.84 24.69
N ARG A 475 15.35 -33.09 25.64
CA ARG A 475 16.60 -33.47 26.32
C ARG A 475 16.37 -34.48 27.43
N GLU A 476 15.20 -34.49 28.04
CA GLU A 476 14.82 -35.49 29.05
C GLU A 476 14.52 -36.84 28.42
N ASP A 477 13.91 -36.88 27.24
CA ASP A 477 13.63 -38.11 26.48
C ASP A 477 14.89 -38.78 25.87
N ILE A 478 16.03 -38.09 25.84
CA ILE A 478 17.31 -38.63 25.34
C ILE A 478 18.21 -39.13 26.49
N CYS A 479 17.84 -38.86 27.75
CA CYS A 479 18.56 -39.30 28.95
C CYS A 479 17.85 -40.42 29.74
N GLN A 480 16.73 -40.95 29.23
CA GLN A 480 16.13 -42.22 29.64
C GLN A 480 16.38 -43.27 28.56
#